data_AF-Q2EG60-F1
#
_entry.id   AF-Q2EG60-F1
#
_cell.length_a   1.000
_cell.length_b   1.000
_cell.length_c   1.000
_cell.angle_alpha   90.00
_cell.angle_beta   90.00
_cell.angle_gamma   90.00
#
_symmetry.space_group_name_H-M   'P 1'
#
loop_
_entity.id
_entity.type
_entity.pdbx_description
1 polymer ?
#
loop_
_entity_poly.entity_id
_entity_poly.type
_entity_poly.pdbx_seq_one_letter_code
_entity_poly.pdbx_strand_id
1 'polypeptide(L)'
;CFLVGGKPSSCQENSMADAWNKNCAILINPQGPFSQCHQVVPPQSSFASCMHGQCGTKGDTTALCRSLQAYASLCARAGQAPAWRNRTFCPMRCPPGSSYSPCGSPCPATCSSLNDPRDCPKALPCAESCECQKGYILSGTSCVPLGQCGCTEPAGSYHPVGERWYTEDTCTRLCTCSIHNNITCFQSTCKPNQMCWALDGLLRCRASGMGVCQLPGESHYVSFDGSNHSIRDTCTHVLVKVCHPAMALPFFKISAKHEKEEGGTKAFRLHEVYINIYDAQVTLQKGHRVLINSKKVTLPAISQIPGVSVKSSSIYTIVNIKIGVQVKFDGNHLLEIELPTTYYGK
;
A
#
# COMPACT_ATOMS: atom_id res chain seq x y z
N CYS A 1 19.16 5.86 12.34
CA CYS A 1 19.13 6.46 13.68
C CYS A 1 18.16 5.66 14.55
N PHE A 2 18.67 4.91 15.53
CA PHE A 2 17.81 4.33 16.57
C PHE A 2 17.22 5.48 17.38
N LEU A 3 15.89 5.55 17.45
CA LEU A 3 15.22 6.54 18.29
C LEU A 3 15.47 6.17 19.76
N VAL A 4 16.36 6.92 20.38
CA VAL A 4 16.53 7.00 21.82
C VAL A 4 15.21 7.50 22.43
N GLY A 5 14.64 6.71 23.34
CA GLY A 5 13.70 7.19 24.34
C GLY A 5 12.28 7.49 23.87
N GLY A 6 11.57 6.49 23.32
CA GLY A 6 10.10 6.50 23.42
C GLY A 6 9.72 6.51 24.90
N LYS A 7 9.00 7.56 25.35
CA LYS A 7 8.42 7.61 26.70
C LYS A 7 7.63 6.31 26.92
N PRO A 8 7.91 5.51 27.96
CA PRO A 8 7.16 4.28 28.19
C PRO A 8 5.69 4.66 28.32
N SER A 9 4.81 3.99 27.57
CA SER A 9 3.38 4.06 27.88
C SER A 9 3.24 3.66 29.34
N SER A 10 2.69 4.57 30.16
CA SER A 10 2.42 4.30 31.57
C SER A 10 1.30 3.28 31.63
N CYS A 11 1.66 2.01 31.48
CA CYS A 11 0.86 0.88 31.90
C CYS A 11 1.04 0.78 33.43
N GLN A 12 0.61 1.81 34.17
CA GLN A 12 0.44 1.70 35.61
C GLN A 12 -0.67 0.69 35.88
N GLU A 13 -0.48 -0.11 36.91
CA GLU A 13 -1.38 -1.17 37.42
C GLU A 13 -2.79 -0.63 37.66
N ASN A 14 -3.58 -0.54 36.60
CA ASN A 14 -5.01 -0.30 36.65
C ASN A 14 -5.74 -1.65 36.64
N SER A 15 -7.00 -1.66 37.06
CA SER A 15 -7.89 -2.84 37.12
C SER A 15 -7.98 -3.70 35.84
N MET A 16 -7.50 -3.19 34.70
CA MET A 16 -7.41 -3.91 33.43
C MET A 16 -6.12 -4.73 33.26
N ALA A 17 -5.11 -4.53 34.12
CA ALA A 17 -3.87 -5.30 34.12
C ALA A 17 -4.16 -6.80 34.35
N ASP A 18 -5.14 -7.13 35.20
CA ASP A 18 -5.58 -8.50 35.42
C ASP A 18 -6.21 -9.13 34.17
N ALA A 19 -6.95 -8.34 33.38
CA ALA A 19 -7.54 -8.81 32.13
C ALA A 19 -6.48 -9.07 31.05
N TRP A 20 -5.50 -8.17 30.91
CA TRP A 20 -4.39 -8.35 29.96
C TRP A 20 -3.45 -9.48 30.37
N ASN A 21 -3.19 -9.60 31.68
CA ASN A 21 -2.47 -10.73 32.26
C ASN A 21 -3.16 -12.05 31.90
N LYS A 22 -4.48 -12.16 32.12
CA LYS A 22 -5.28 -13.34 31.72
C LYS A 22 -5.20 -13.63 30.22
N ASN A 23 -5.26 -12.60 29.36
CA ASN A 23 -5.14 -12.76 27.91
C ASN A 23 -3.76 -13.30 27.50
N CYS A 24 -2.69 -12.77 28.08
CA CYS A 24 -1.31 -13.17 27.76
C CYS A 24 -0.85 -14.44 28.48
N ALA A 25 -1.55 -14.90 29.51
CA ALA A 25 -1.18 -16.05 30.34
C ALA A 25 -1.02 -17.36 29.54
N ILE A 26 -1.67 -17.48 28.37
CA ILE A 26 -1.48 -18.60 27.45
C ILE A 26 0.00 -18.81 27.05
N LEU A 27 0.80 -17.74 27.01
CA LEU A 27 2.23 -17.81 26.66
C LEU A 27 3.06 -18.50 27.74
N ILE A 28 2.68 -18.39 29.02
CA ILE A 28 3.43 -18.92 30.17
C ILE A 28 2.75 -20.13 30.81
N ASN A 29 1.59 -20.55 30.31
CA ASN A 29 0.85 -21.68 30.87
C ASN A 29 1.63 -22.99 30.63
N PRO A 30 2.07 -23.71 31.70
CA PRO A 30 2.85 -24.94 31.57
C PRO A 30 2.05 -26.12 30.99
N GLN A 31 0.72 -26.03 30.97
CA GLN A 31 -0.17 -26.99 30.32
C GLN A 31 -0.78 -26.44 29.02
N GLY A 32 -0.33 -25.26 28.58
CA GLY A 32 -0.81 -24.58 27.39
C GLY A 32 -0.20 -25.12 26.09
N PRO A 33 -0.66 -24.61 24.93
CA PRO A 33 -0.17 -25.04 23.62
C PRO A 33 1.33 -24.79 23.43
N PHE A 34 1.89 -23.80 24.12
CA PHE A 34 3.31 -23.46 24.02
C PHE A 34 4.23 -24.19 25.01
N SER A 35 3.68 -25.06 25.87
CA SER A 35 4.42 -25.72 26.96
C SER A 35 5.71 -26.41 26.51
N GLN A 36 5.67 -27.13 25.39
CA GLN A 36 6.84 -27.84 24.84
C GLN A 36 7.94 -26.88 24.34
N CYS A 37 7.58 -25.65 23.98
CA CYS A 37 8.52 -24.63 23.51
C CYS A 37 9.25 -23.93 24.66
N HIS A 38 8.69 -23.92 25.89
CA HIS A 38 9.25 -23.19 27.02
C HIS A 38 10.69 -23.62 27.37
N GLN A 39 11.05 -24.86 27.07
CA GLN A 39 12.40 -25.40 27.31
C GLN A 39 13.45 -24.81 26.36
N VAL A 40 13.05 -24.44 25.13
CA VAL A 40 13.95 -23.95 24.08
C VAL A 40 13.83 -22.44 23.86
N VAL A 41 12.68 -21.85 24.17
CA VAL A 41 12.43 -20.40 24.10
C VAL A 41 11.70 -19.95 25.38
N PRO A 42 12.38 -19.25 26.30
CA PRO A 42 11.75 -18.73 27.52
C PRO A 42 10.59 -17.76 27.21
N PRO A 43 9.39 -17.94 27.80
CA PRO A 43 8.20 -17.15 27.46
C PRO A 43 8.14 -15.75 28.09
N GLN A 44 9.01 -15.42 29.06
CA GLN A 44 8.88 -14.23 29.92
C GLN A 44 8.94 -12.92 29.14
N SER A 45 9.86 -12.81 28.17
CA SER A 45 10.01 -11.62 27.34
C SER A 45 8.80 -11.43 26.40
N SER A 46 8.32 -12.52 25.79
CA SER A 46 7.14 -12.54 24.94
C SER A 46 5.87 -12.19 25.73
N PHE A 47 5.76 -12.67 26.96
CA PHE A 47 4.67 -12.33 27.88
C PHE A 47 4.67 -10.84 28.25
N ALA A 48 5.81 -10.28 28.62
CA ALA A 48 5.94 -8.86 28.92
C ALA A 48 5.61 -7.98 27.70
N SER A 49 6.09 -8.39 26.51
CA SER A 49 5.77 -7.72 25.25
C SER A 49 4.27 -7.80 24.92
N CYS A 50 3.63 -8.95 25.14
CA CYS A 50 2.19 -9.14 24.98
C CYS A 50 1.40 -8.20 25.91
N MET A 51 1.77 -8.11 27.19
CA MET A 51 1.11 -7.20 28.14
C MET A 51 1.25 -5.73 27.71
N HIS A 52 2.44 -5.34 27.25
CA HIS A 52 2.68 -4.00 26.74
C HIS A 52 1.85 -3.71 25.47
N GLY A 53 1.77 -4.69 24.56
CA GLY A 53 0.94 -4.61 23.36
C GLY A 53 -0.55 -4.48 23.69
N GLN A 54 -1.07 -5.32 24.58
CA GLN A 54 -2.45 -5.26 25.07
C GLN A 54 -2.77 -3.92 25.75
N CYS A 55 -1.84 -3.38 26.54
CA CYS A 55 -1.98 -2.08 27.13
C CYS A 55 -2.06 -0.97 26.07
N GLY A 56 -1.14 -0.97 25.11
CA GLY A 56 -1.10 0.00 24.02
C GLY A 56 -2.34 -0.02 23.12
N THR A 57 -2.99 -1.17 22.99
CA THR A 57 -4.19 -1.36 22.17
C THR A 57 -5.49 -1.50 22.95
N LYS A 58 -5.46 -1.26 24.28
CA LYS A 58 -6.63 -1.36 25.17
C LYS A 58 -7.34 -2.72 25.10
N GLY A 59 -6.59 -3.82 24.96
CA GLY A 59 -7.12 -5.18 24.94
C GLY A 59 -7.60 -5.68 23.58
N ASP A 60 -7.17 -5.06 22.47
CA ASP A 60 -7.50 -5.52 21.12
C ASP A 60 -7.09 -6.99 20.90
N THR A 61 -8.03 -7.79 20.42
CA THR A 61 -7.83 -9.22 20.16
C THR A 61 -6.88 -9.47 19.00
N THR A 62 -6.84 -8.57 18.00
CA THR A 62 -5.88 -8.69 16.89
C THR A 62 -4.45 -8.51 17.38
N ALA A 63 -4.20 -7.56 18.28
CA ALA A 63 -2.91 -7.37 18.93
C ALA A 63 -2.48 -8.58 19.78
N LEU A 64 -3.43 -9.21 20.48
CA LEU A 64 -3.18 -10.46 21.22
C LEU A 64 -2.72 -11.56 20.25
N CYS A 65 -3.51 -11.83 19.21
CA CYS A 65 -3.21 -12.88 18.23
C CYS A 65 -1.86 -12.66 17.54
N ARG A 66 -1.48 -11.41 17.24
CA ARG A 66 -0.15 -11.08 16.69
C ARG A 66 0.97 -11.37 17.68
N SER A 67 0.77 -11.09 18.96
CA SER A 67 1.75 -11.40 20.01
C SER A 67 1.95 -12.90 20.18
N LEU A 68 0.85 -13.68 20.15
CA LEU A 68 0.90 -15.14 20.19
C LEU A 68 1.55 -15.74 18.94
N GLN A 69 1.22 -15.22 17.76
CA GLN A 69 1.83 -15.61 16.49
C GLN A 69 3.35 -15.35 16.48
N ALA A 70 3.80 -14.22 17.04
CA ALA A 70 5.22 -13.92 17.17
C ALA A 70 5.93 -14.96 18.04
N TYR A 71 5.37 -15.33 19.19
CA TYR A 71 5.95 -16.38 20.01
C TYR A 71 5.92 -17.75 19.32
N ALA A 72 4.82 -18.12 18.66
CA ALA A 72 4.71 -19.33 17.85
C ALA A 72 5.82 -19.42 16.78
N SER A 73 6.14 -18.30 16.13
CA SER A 73 7.24 -18.24 15.15
C SER A 73 8.63 -18.45 15.76
N LEU A 74 8.86 -17.96 16.99
CA LEU A 74 10.12 -18.22 17.70
C LEU A 74 10.22 -19.70 18.06
N CYS A 75 9.12 -20.30 18.50
CA CYS A 75 9.04 -21.72 18.77
C CYS A 75 9.33 -22.56 17.51
N ALA A 76 8.71 -22.23 16.38
CA ALA A 76 8.90 -22.96 15.12
C ALA A 76 10.36 -22.93 14.66
N ARG A 77 11.04 -21.78 14.82
CA ARG A 77 12.49 -21.65 14.57
C ARG A 77 13.36 -22.48 15.50
N ALA A 78 12.88 -22.75 16.71
CA ALA A 78 13.52 -23.65 17.67
C ALA A 78 13.11 -25.13 17.49
N GLY A 79 12.41 -25.46 16.40
CA GLY A 79 11.99 -26.82 16.08
C GLY A 79 10.69 -27.27 16.77
N GLN A 80 9.96 -26.35 17.41
CA GLN A 80 8.70 -26.62 18.10
C GLN A 80 7.57 -25.82 17.48
N ALA A 81 6.67 -26.45 16.73
CA ALA A 81 5.59 -25.75 16.03
C ALA A 81 4.21 -26.10 16.62
N PRO A 82 3.80 -25.50 17.74
CA PRO A 82 2.56 -25.85 18.41
C PRO A 82 1.33 -25.37 17.65
N ALA A 83 0.30 -26.21 17.60
CA ALA A 83 -1.04 -25.79 17.18
C ALA A 83 -1.71 -25.00 18.31
N TRP A 84 -1.76 -23.67 18.17
CA TRP A 84 -2.28 -22.76 19.19
C TRP A 84 -3.57 -22.03 18.80
N ARG A 85 -3.89 -22.00 17.50
CA ARG A 85 -5.13 -21.42 16.96
C ARG A 85 -6.24 -22.45 16.95
N ASN A 86 -7.49 -21.98 17.06
CA ASN A 86 -8.67 -22.79 16.81
C ASN A 86 -9.77 -21.96 16.09
N ARG A 87 -10.95 -22.55 15.87
CA ARG A 87 -12.04 -21.89 15.13
C ARG A 87 -12.60 -20.65 15.83
N THR A 88 -12.50 -20.56 17.15
CA THR A 88 -13.03 -19.47 17.97
C THR A 88 -11.95 -18.55 18.53
N PHE A 89 -10.69 -19.00 18.56
CA PHE A 89 -9.55 -18.31 19.14
C PHE A 89 -8.47 -18.07 18.07
N CYS A 90 -8.30 -16.79 17.72
CA CYS A 90 -7.36 -16.34 16.70
C CYS A 90 -7.46 -17.12 15.37
N PRO A 91 -8.67 -17.27 14.79
CA PRO A 91 -8.86 -18.09 13.59
C PRO A 91 -8.07 -17.54 12.41
N MET A 92 -7.42 -18.44 11.66
CA MET A 92 -6.78 -18.12 10.38
C MET A 92 -7.71 -18.54 9.24
N ARG A 93 -7.97 -17.62 8.31
CA ARG A 93 -8.77 -17.91 7.11
C ARG A 93 -7.85 -18.37 5.99
N CYS A 94 -8.00 -19.62 5.60
CA CYS A 94 -7.28 -20.22 4.49
C CYS A 94 -8.15 -20.27 3.22
N PRO A 95 -7.56 -20.13 2.02
CA PRO A 95 -8.31 -20.21 0.77
C PRO A 95 -8.96 -21.60 0.57
N PRO A 96 -10.00 -21.71 -0.27
CA PRO A 96 -10.58 -23.01 -0.62
C PRO A 96 -9.53 -24.01 -1.10
N GLY A 97 -9.68 -25.29 -0.74
CA GLY A 97 -8.71 -26.34 -1.07
C GLY A 97 -7.43 -26.31 -0.24
N SER A 98 -7.38 -25.51 0.83
CA SER A 98 -6.26 -25.44 1.76
C SER A 98 -6.72 -25.54 3.22
N SER A 99 -5.79 -25.88 4.10
CA SER A 99 -6.01 -25.98 5.54
C SER A 99 -4.87 -25.34 6.33
N TYR A 100 -5.21 -24.84 7.50
CA TYR A 100 -4.22 -24.31 8.44
C TYR A 100 -3.21 -25.38 8.84
N SER A 101 -1.93 -25.04 8.77
CA SER A 101 -0.80 -25.84 9.23
C SER A 101 0.07 -25.01 10.18
N PRO A 102 0.29 -25.47 11.43
CA PRO A 102 1.18 -24.76 12.36
C PRO A 102 2.66 -24.83 11.93
N CYS A 103 3.01 -25.75 11.03
CA CYS A 103 4.35 -26.02 10.54
C CYS A 103 4.29 -26.41 9.07
N GLY A 104 3.98 -25.46 8.20
CA GLY A 104 3.98 -25.66 6.76
C GLY A 104 5.37 -25.48 6.16
N SER A 105 5.59 -26.09 5.00
CA SER A 105 6.82 -25.86 4.24
C SER A 105 6.94 -24.38 3.86
N PRO A 106 8.12 -23.74 4.08
CA PRO A 106 8.38 -22.39 3.59
C PRO A 106 8.50 -22.34 2.06
N CYS A 107 8.67 -23.51 1.43
CA CYS A 107 8.77 -23.70 -0.01
C CYS A 107 7.71 -24.73 -0.46
N PRO A 108 6.42 -24.34 -0.52
CA PRO A 108 5.39 -25.26 -0.98
C PRO A 108 5.55 -25.58 -2.47
N ALA A 109 5.12 -26.78 -2.87
CA ALA A 109 5.04 -27.14 -4.27
C ALA A 109 4.01 -26.24 -4.99
N THR A 110 4.37 -25.79 -6.20
CA THR A 110 3.54 -24.92 -7.02
C THR A 110 3.33 -25.54 -8.40
N CYS A 111 2.33 -25.06 -9.14
CA CYS A 111 2.11 -25.48 -10.52
C CYS A 111 3.33 -25.26 -11.44
N SER A 112 4.22 -24.32 -11.10
CA SER A 112 5.45 -24.04 -11.85
C SER A 112 6.64 -24.86 -11.36
N SER A 113 6.55 -25.48 -10.18
CA SER A 113 7.65 -26.21 -9.53
C SER A 113 7.08 -27.39 -8.75
N LEU A 114 6.68 -28.43 -9.51
CA LEU A 114 5.99 -29.62 -9.00
C LEU A 114 6.86 -30.47 -8.06
N ASN A 115 8.20 -30.43 -8.24
CA ASN A 115 9.14 -31.34 -7.59
C ASN A 115 10.13 -30.63 -6.65
N ASP A 116 9.62 -29.73 -5.79
CA ASP A 116 10.42 -28.94 -4.84
C ASP A 116 11.19 -27.80 -5.54
N PRO A 117 11.13 -26.53 -5.07
CA PRO A 117 11.95 -25.47 -5.64
C PRO A 117 13.43 -25.88 -5.50
N ARG A 118 14.14 -26.05 -6.62
CA ARG A 118 15.55 -26.50 -6.63
C ARG A 118 16.47 -25.61 -5.79
N ASP A 119 16.04 -24.37 -5.54
CA ASP A 119 16.74 -23.37 -4.76
C ASP A 119 16.17 -23.17 -3.35
N CYS A 120 15.30 -24.06 -2.84
CA CYS A 120 14.83 -23.98 -1.47
C CYS A 120 15.98 -24.34 -0.50
N PRO A 121 16.40 -23.43 0.40
CA PRO A 121 17.44 -23.75 1.37
C PRO A 121 16.93 -24.83 2.33
N LYS A 122 17.64 -25.97 2.38
CA LYS A 122 17.30 -27.15 3.21
C LYS A 122 17.17 -26.86 4.71
N ALA A 123 17.72 -25.75 5.19
CA ALA A 123 17.75 -25.37 6.59
C ALA A 123 16.71 -24.30 6.98
N LEU A 124 15.72 -24.01 6.12
CA LEU A 124 14.64 -23.09 6.50
C LEU A 124 13.71 -23.74 7.53
N PRO A 125 13.47 -23.10 8.69
CA PRO A 125 12.49 -23.59 9.64
C PRO A 125 11.09 -23.50 9.01
N CYS A 126 10.22 -24.44 9.38
CA CYS A 126 8.82 -24.36 8.98
C CYS A 126 8.17 -23.08 9.51
N ALA A 127 7.11 -22.65 8.84
CA ALA A 127 6.34 -21.48 9.24
C ALA A 127 4.86 -21.84 9.32
N GLU A 128 4.15 -21.16 10.20
CA GLU A 128 2.68 -21.20 10.25
C GLU A 128 2.13 -20.73 8.89
N SER A 129 1.32 -21.56 8.23
CA SER A 129 0.83 -21.26 6.87
C SER A 129 -0.51 -21.93 6.57
N CYS A 130 -1.10 -21.57 5.43
CA CYS A 130 -2.17 -22.33 4.82
C CYS A 130 -1.56 -23.26 3.78
N GLU A 131 -1.74 -24.56 3.96
CA GLU A 131 -1.16 -25.60 3.12
C GLU A 131 -2.24 -26.23 2.25
N CYS A 132 -1.95 -26.44 0.97
CA CYS A 132 -2.88 -27.09 0.06
C CYS A 132 -3.19 -28.52 0.53
N GLN A 133 -4.46 -28.89 0.49
CA GLN A 133 -4.90 -30.24 0.87
C GLN A 133 -4.41 -31.27 -0.14
N LYS A 134 -4.38 -32.55 0.26
CA LYS A 134 -3.99 -33.65 -0.62
C LYS A 134 -4.83 -33.64 -1.92
N GLY A 135 -4.15 -33.67 -3.07
CA GLY A 135 -4.76 -33.58 -4.40
C GLY A 135 -4.87 -32.16 -4.97
N TYR A 136 -4.52 -31.14 -4.17
CA TYR A 136 -4.42 -29.75 -4.58
C TYR A 136 -2.96 -29.29 -4.60
N ILE A 137 -2.68 -28.25 -5.39
CA ILE A 137 -1.38 -27.63 -5.53
C ILE A 137 -1.53 -26.10 -5.62
N LEU A 138 -0.49 -25.37 -5.21
CA LEU A 138 -0.52 -23.91 -5.19
C LEU A 138 -0.41 -23.34 -6.61
N SER A 139 -1.42 -22.59 -7.02
CA SER A 139 -1.48 -21.80 -8.25
C SER A 139 -1.63 -20.32 -7.87
N GLY A 140 -0.54 -19.55 -7.97
CA GLY A 140 -0.49 -18.19 -7.44
C GLY A 140 -0.75 -18.17 -5.93
N THR A 141 -1.90 -17.65 -5.52
CA THR A 141 -2.33 -17.56 -4.11
C THR A 141 -3.42 -18.56 -3.72
N SER A 142 -3.85 -19.43 -4.63
CA SER A 142 -4.97 -20.34 -4.44
C SER A 142 -4.56 -21.80 -4.64
N CYS A 143 -5.23 -22.72 -3.94
CA CYS A 143 -5.01 -24.15 -4.11
C CYS A 143 -6.00 -24.70 -5.13
N VAL A 144 -5.49 -25.31 -6.20
CA VAL A 144 -6.30 -25.87 -7.30
C VAL A 144 -5.95 -27.35 -7.50
N PRO A 145 -6.86 -28.18 -8.04
CA PRO A 145 -6.50 -29.52 -8.48
C PRO A 145 -5.36 -29.48 -9.50
N LEU A 146 -4.49 -30.50 -9.51
CA LEU A 146 -3.32 -30.53 -10.42
C LEU A 146 -3.69 -30.33 -11.91
N GLY A 147 -4.82 -30.90 -12.36
CA GLY A 147 -5.33 -30.72 -13.73
C GLY A 147 -5.86 -29.30 -14.04
N GLN A 148 -5.96 -28.43 -13.04
CA GLN A 148 -6.36 -27.04 -13.17
C GLN A 148 -5.18 -26.08 -12.95
N CYS A 149 -3.95 -26.58 -13.03
CA CYS A 149 -2.80 -25.70 -13.19
C CYS A 149 -2.96 -24.86 -14.47
N GLY A 150 -2.64 -23.56 -14.33
CA GLY A 150 -2.63 -22.61 -15.42
C GLY A 150 -1.47 -22.80 -16.40
N CYS A 151 -0.99 -21.70 -16.93
CA CYS A 151 -0.10 -21.67 -18.08
C CYS A 151 1.28 -21.12 -17.71
N THR A 152 2.32 -21.61 -18.36
CA THR A 152 3.68 -21.07 -18.19
C THR A 152 4.19 -20.60 -19.55
N GLU A 153 4.52 -19.31 -19.66
CA GLU A 153 5.12 -18.73 -20.86
C GLU A 153 6.52 -19.30 -21.08
N PRO A 154 7.03 -19.34 -22.34
CA PRO A 154 8.41 -19.75 -22.62
C PRO A 154 9.47 -18.93 -21.88
N ALA A 155 9.16 -17.68 -21.54
CA ALA A 155 10.02 -16.80 -20.74
C ALA A 155 10.04 -17.15 -19.23
N GLY A 156 9.20 -18.10 -18.78
CA GLY A 156 9.14 -18.59 -17.40
C GLY A 156 8.01 -17.99 -16.54
N SER A 157 7.24 -17.03 -17.04
CA SER A 157 6.12 -16.42 -16.32
C SER A 157 4.94 -17.38 -16.19
N TYR A 158 4.37 -17.50 -14.99
CA TYR A 158 3.19 -18.33 -14.73
C TYR A 158 1.90 -17.52 -14.63
N HIS A 159 0.84 -18.01 -15.25
CA HIS A 159 -0.49 -17.39 -15.30
C HIS A 159 -1.56 -18.39 -14.85
N PRO A 160 -2.38 -18.09 -13.82
CA PRO A 160 -3.49 -18.94 -13.43
C PRO A 160 -4.55 -19.09 -14.54
N VAL A 161 -5.33 -20.18 -14.49
CA VAL A 161 -6.45 -20.40 -15.43
C VAL A 161 -7.43 -19.23 -15.36
N GLY A 162 -7.82 -18.70 -16.52
CA GLY A 162 -8.71 -17.55 -16.66
C GLY A 162 -8.00 -16.19 -16.58
N GLU A 163 -6.71 -16.14 -16.24
CA GLU A 163 -5.96 -14.89 -16.28
C GLU A 163 -5.83 -14.37 -17.71
N ARG A 164 -5.92 -13.04 -17.83
CA ARG A 164 -5.77 -12.30 -19.09
C ARG A 164 -4.70 -11.25 -18.92
N TRP A 165 -3.72 -11.24 -19.82
CA TRP A 165 -2.60 -10.31 -19.76
C TRP A 165 -2.20 -9.83 -21.15
N TYR A 166 -1.73 -8.59 -21.23
CA TYR A 166 -1.10 -8.07 -22.43
C TYR A 166 0.40 -8.39 -22.42
N THR A 167 0.93 -8.66 -23.60
CA THR A 167 2.34 -9.09 -23.79
C THR A 167 3.24 -7.98 -24.33
N GLU A 168 2.64 -6.86 -24.76
CA GLU A 168 3.28 -5.74 -25.43
C GLU A 168 2.82 -4.43 -24.76
N ASP A 169 3.72 -3.47 -24.59
CA ASP A 169 3.48 -2.18 -23.90
C ASP A 169 2.42 -1.30 -24.58
N THR A 170 2.06 -1.60 -25.83
CA THR A 170 0.95 -1.00 -26.57
C THR A 170 -0.41 -1.68 -26.35
N CYS A 171 -0.48 -2.73 -25.52
CA CYS A 171 -1.68 -3.55 -25.29
C CYS A 171 -2.28 -4.09 -26.61
N THR A 172 -1.41 -4.38 -27.59
CA THR A 172 -1.75 -4.82 -28.94
C THR A 172 -2.11 -6.30 -29.03
N ARG A 173 -1.63 -7.09 -28.06
CA ARG A 173 -1.83 -8.54 -28.01
C ARG A 173 -2.24 -8.98 -26.62
N LEU A 174 -3.50 -9.43 -26.51
CA LEU A 174 -4.11 -9.90 -25.27
C LEU A 174 -4.15 -11.43 -25.27
N CYS A 175 -3.53 -12.04 -24.26
CA CYS A 175 -3.50 -13.48 -24.07
C CYS A 175 -4.44 -13.90 -22.94
N THR A 176 -4.97 -15.11 -23.01
CA THR A 176 -5.81 -15.73 -21.98
C THR A 176 -5.31 -17.15 -21.72
N CYS A 177 -5.14 -17.48 -20.44
CA CYS A 177 -4.76 -18.83 -20.03
C CYS A 177 -6.00 -19.71 -19.85
N SER A 178 -5.98 -20.90 -20.44
CA SER A 178 -6.97 -21.95 -20.27
C SER A 178 -6.36 -23.19 -19.63
N ILE A 179 -7.22 -24.13 -19.23
CA ILE A 179 -6.80 -25.42 -18.68
C ILE A 179 -5.80 -26.15 -19.61
N HIS A 180 -4.96 -27.01 -19.03
CA HIS A 180 -3.93 -27.77 -19.74
C HIS A 180 -2.85 -26.91 -20.42
N ASN A 181 -2.42 -25.81 -19.77
CA ASN A 181 -1.36 -24.94 -20.26
C ASN A 181 -1.64 -24.37 -21.67
N ASN A 182 -2.91 -24.08 -21.98
CA ASN A 182 -3.30 -23.57 -23.29
C ASN A 182 -3.41 -22.04 -23.27
N ILE A 183 -2.47 -21.37 -23.94
CA ILE A 183 -2.43 -19.92 -24.08
C ILE A 183 -3.02 -19.53 -25.43
N THR A 184 -4.10 -18.75 -25.41
CA THR A 184 -4.71 -18.19 -26.63
C THR A 184 -4.53 -16.68 -26.64
N CYS A 185 -4.03 -16.14 -27.74
CA CYS A 185 -3.79 -14.71 -27.89
C CYS A 185 -4.52 -14.16 -29.11
N PHE A 186 -5.01 -12.94 -28.99
CA PHE A 186 -5.67 -12.23 -30.09
C PHE A 186 -5.24 -10.77 -30.13
N GLN A 187 -5.37 -10.15 -31.30
CA GLN A 187 -5.12 -8.72 -31.46
C GLN A 187 -6.17 -7.94 -30.69
N SER A 188 -5.70 -6.99 -29.87
CA SER A 188 -6.54 -6.15 -29.04
C SER A 188 -6.00 -4.74 -29.09
N THR A 189 -6.86 -3.76 -28.79
CA THR A 189 -6.45 -2.38 -28.58
C THR A 189 -7.25 -1.85 -27.39
N CYS A 190 -6.65 -0.95 -26.63
CA CYS A 190 -7.37 -0.25 -25.59
C CYS A 190 -8.53 0.54 -26.20
N LYS A 191 -9.64 0.67 -25.46
CA LYS A 191 -10.79 1.44 -25.92
C LYS A 191 -10.38 2.90 -26.18
N PRO A 192 -11.15 3.67 -26.97
CA PRO A 192 -10.98 5.12 -27.03
C PRO A 192 -10.96 5.71 -25.62
N ASN A 193 -10.03 6.63 -25.36
CA ASN A 193 -9.73 7.14 -24.02
C ASN A 193 -9.28 6.05 -23.04
N GLN A 194 -8.51 5.07 -23.49
CA GLN A 194 -7.73 4.19 -22.62
C GLN A 194 -6.28 4.09 -23.08
N MET A 195 -5.35 3.94 -22.14
CA MET A 195 -3.92 3.73 -22.40
C MET A 195 -3.46 2.43 -21.73
N CYS A 196 -2.50 1.76 -22.36
CA CYS A 196 -1.85 0.58 -21.80
C CYS A 196 -0.88 0.97 -20.69
N TRP A 197 -1.00 0.37 -19.51
CA TRP A 197 -0.15 0.66 -18.37
C TRP A 197 -0.02 -0.56 -17.44
N ALA A 198 1.14 -0.74 -16.80
CA ALA A 198 1.40 -1.81 -15.83
C ALA A 198 0.79 -1.53 -14.42
N LEU A 199 -0.13 -2.39 -13.98
CA LEU A 199 -0.72 -2.38 -12.65
C LEU A 199 -0.45 -3.74 -11.98
N ASP A 200 0.15 -3.72 -10.79
CA ASP A 200 0.54 -4.93 -10.06
C ASP A 200 1.43 -5.88 -10.91
N GLY A 201 2.30 -5.31 -11.75
CA GLY A 201 3.20 -6.06 -12.63
C GLY A 201 2.58 -6.54 -13.95
N LEU A 202 1.28 -6.34 -14.19
CA LEU A 202 0.60 -6.73 -15.43
C LEU A 202 0.12 -5.52 -16.23
N LEU A 203 0.30 -5.56 -17.54
CA LEU A 203 -0.23 -4.53 -18.45
C LEU A 203 -1.77 -4.59 -18.49
N ARG A 204 -2.41 -3.42 -18.44
CA ARG A 204 -3.88 -3.25 -18.49
C ARG A 204 -4.25 -1.99 -19.26
N CYS A 205 -5.42 -2.00 -19.91
CA CYS A 205 -6.02 -0.78 -20.48
C CYS A 205 -6.76 0.01 -19.40
N ARG A 206 -6.31 1.24 -19.13
CA ARG A 206 -6.90 2.15 -18.14
C ARG A 206 -7.40 3.42 -18.82
N ALA A 207 -8.44 4.06 -18.28
CA ALA A 207 -8.92 5.35 -18.78
C ALA A 207 -7.75 6.35 -18.98
N SER A 208 -7.60 6.81 -20.21
CA SER A 208 -6.72 7.87 -20.66
C SER A 208 -7.44 9.19 -20.43
N GLY A 209 -6.76 10.13 -19.78
CA GLY A 209 -7.29 11.45 -19.55
C GLY A 209 -6.30 12.28 -18.76
N MET A 210 -6.14 11.96 -17.48
CA MET A 210 -5.30 12.72 -16.56
C MET A 210 -4.74 11.79 -15.47
N GLY A 211 -3.48 12.00 -15.08
CA GLY A 211 -2.99 11.52 -13.79
C GLY A 211 -3.48 12.48 -12.70
N VAL A 212 -3.95 11.95 -11.57
CA VAL A 212 -4.43 12.77 -10.44
C VAL A 212 -3.55 12.55 -9.22
N CYS A 213 -3.01 13.62 -8.65
CA CYS A 213 -2.35 13.65 -7.34
C CYS A 213 -3.25 14.42 -6.37
N GLN A 214 -3.51 13.88 -5.19
CA GLN A 214 -4.51 14.42 -4.25
C GLN A 214 -3.93 14.59 -2.85
N LEU A 215 -4.28 15.68 -2.19
CA LEU A 215 -4.11 15.89 -0.75
C LEU A 215 -5.52 15.99 -0.16
N PRO A 216 -6.09 14.88 0.33
CA PRO A 216 -7.48 14.85 0.78
C PRO A 216 -7.73 15.53 2.13
N GLY A 217 -6.70 15.94 2.87
CA GLY A 217 -6.81 16.82 4.03
C GLY A 217 -5.98 16.43 5.26
N GLU A 218 -5.76 15.14 5.50
CA GLU A 218 -5.11 14.66 6.73
C GLU A 218 -3.67 14.21 6.51
N SER A 219 -2.69 15.12 6.61
CA SER A 219 -1.24 14.79 6.71
C SER A 219 -0.73 13.69 5.76
N HIS A 220 -1.32 13.55 4.58
CA HIS A 220 -0.88 12.61 3.55
C HIS A 220 -1.25 13.11 2.17
N TYR A 221 -0.51 12.64 1.17
CA TYR A 221 -0.83 12.81 -0.24
C TYR A 221 -0.91 11.44 -0.92
N VAL A 222 -1.75 11.37 -1.95
CA VAL A 222 -1.88 10.24 -2.87
C VAL A 222 -1.21 10.65 -4.17
N SER A 223 -0.15 9.96 -4.55
CA SER A 223 0.60 10.22 -5.79
C SER A 223 -0.16 9.73 -7.04
N PHE A 224 0.35 10.09 -8.22
CA PHE A 224 -0.28 9.76 -9.52
C PHE A 224 -0.46 8.25 -9.79
N ASP A 225 0.34 7.41 -9.14
CA ASP A 225 0.26 5.94 -9.17
C ASP A 225 -0.70 5.36 -8.12
N GLY A 226 -1.28 6.20 -7.25
CA GLY A 226 -2.18 5.79 -6.17
C GLY A 226 -1.50 5.49 -4.83
N SER A 227 -0.18 5.64 -4.74
CA SER A 227 0.57 5.40 -3.49
C SER A 227 0.28 6.48 -2.45
N ASN A 228 0.16 6.08 -1.17
CA ASN A 228 -0.12 6.99 -0.05
C ASN A 228 1.17 7.32 0.72
N HIS A 229 1.42 8.62 0.95
CA HIS A 229 2.62 9.14 1.58
C HIS A 229 2.30 10.13 2.71
N SER A 230 2.87 9.94 3.90
CA SER A 230 2.63 10.82 5.05
C SER A 230 3.47 12.10 5.02
N ILE A 231 2.86 13.21 5.41
CA ILE A 231 3.48 14.54 5.60
C ILE A 231 3.81 14.68 7.09
N ARG A 232 5.07 14.99 7.42
CA ARG A 232 5.58 14.91 8.80
C ARG A 232 6.24 16.19 9.31
N ASP A 233 6.20 17.26 8.53
CA ASP A 233 6.85 18.53 8.84
C ASP A 233 6.06 19.72 8.25
N THR A 234 6.51 20.93 8.58
CA THR A 234 5.92 22.21 8.12
C THR A 234 6.68 22.82 6.94
N CYS A 235 7.55 22.07 6.27
CA CYS A 235 8.31 22.57 5.15
C CYS A 235 7.42 22.74 3.91
N THR A 236 7.91 23.53 2.96
CA THR A 236 7.31 23.61 1.63
C THR A 236 7.79 22.42 0.80
N HIS A 237 6.87 21.50 0.49
CA HIS A 237 7.16 20.30 -0.29
C HIS A 237 6.91 20.53 -1.77
N VAL A 238 7.78 19.99 -2.62
CA VAL A 238 7.54 19.95 -4.06
C VAL A 238 6.65 18.75 -4.36
N LEU A 239 5.39 18.99 -4.70
CA LEU A 239 4.44 17.94 -5.04
C LEU A 239 4.66 17.42 -6.45
N VAL A 240 4.93 18.35 -7.38
CA VAL A 240 5.14 18.05 -8.79
C VAL A 240 6.19 18.98 -9.34
N LYS A 241 7.18 18.43 -10.05
CA LYS A 241 8.12 19.17 -10.90
C LYS A 241 8.47 18.30 -12.11
N VAL A 242 8.72 18.95 -13.24
CA VAL A 242 9.32 18.27 -14.40
C VAL A 242 10.81 18.06 -14.11
N CYS A 243 11.35 16.85 -14.31
CA CYS A 243 12.73 16.53 -13.94
C CYS A 243 13.73 16.72 -15.09
N HIS A 244 13.28 16.84 -16.34
CA HIS A 244 14.16 16.92 -17.53
C HIS A 244 13.93 18.19 -18.37
N PRO A 245 14.80 19.22 -18.26
CA PRO A 245 14.64 20.48 -19.00
C PRO A 245 14.92 20.38 -20.50
N ALA A 246 15.45 19.26 -21.00
CA ALA A 246 15.74 19.04 -22.42
C ALA A 246 14.51 18.65 -23.27
N MET A 247 13.33 18.50 -22.66
CA MET A 247 12.10 18.12 -23.37
C MET A 247 11.35 19.37 -23.85
N ALA A 248 10.73 19.29 -25.02
CA ALA A 248 9.89 20.34 -25.61
C ALA A 248 8.57 20.62 -24.83
N LEU A 249 8.52 20.30 -23.53
CA LEU A 249 7.37 20.54 -22.66
C LEU A 249 7.62 21.75 -21.76
N PRO A 250 6.61 22.60 -21.51
CA PRO A 250 6.77 23.73 -20.60
C PRO A 250 7.05 23.27 -19.17
N PHE A 251 8.09 23.87 -18.57
CA PHE A 251 8.45 23.61 -17.19
C PHE A 251 7.45 24.27 -16.23
N PHE A 252 7.01 23.51 -15.24
CA PHE A 252 6.24 24.03 -14.12
C PHE A 252 6.62 23.30 -12.83
N LYS A 253 6.37 23.96 -11.70
CA LYS A 253 6.62 23.41 -10.36
C LYS A 253 5.46 23.76 -9.45
N ILE A 254 4.82 22.73 -8.89
CA ILE A 254 3.76 22.86 -7.90
C ILE A 254 4.31 22.45 -6.54
N SER A 255 4.14 23.31 -5.55
CA SER A 255 4.63 23.10 -4.19
C SER A 255 3.56 23.46 -3.18
N ALA A 256 3.58 22.81 -2.02
CA ALA A 256 2.60 23.00 -0.96
C ALA A 256 3.29 23.22 0.39
N LYS A 257 2.89 24.29 1.09
CA LYS A 257 3.32 24.58 2.45
C LYS A 257 2.29 24.04 3.43
N HIS A 258 2.77 23.35 4.46
CA HIS A 258 1.95 22.81 5.53
C HIS A 258 2.23 23.52 6.84
N GLU A 259 1.20 23.67 7.66
CA GLU A 259 1.30 24.24 8.99
C GLU A 259 0.75 23.28 10.03
N LYS A 260 1.31 23.36 11.24
CA LYS A 260 0.85 22.58 12.37
C LYS A 260 -0.47 23.15 12.87
N GLU A 261 -1.45 22.28 13.06
CA GLU A 261 -2.73 22.70 13.63
C GLU A 261 -2.56 23.18 15.09
N GLU A 262 -3.05 24.37 15.39
CA GLU A 262 -3.16 24.86 16.77
C GLU A 262 -4.31 24.14 17.48
N GLY A 263 -4.06 23.50 18.62
CA GLY A 263 -5.12 22.87 19.44
C GLY A 263 -4.97 21.37 19.75
N GLY A 264 -3.85 20.71 19.41
CA GLY A 264 -3.48 19.41 20.01
C GLY A 264 -3.53 18.18 19.09
N THR A 265 -4.01 18.31 17.86
CA THR A 265 -3.84 17.28 16.82
C THR A 265 -2.43 17.35 16.22
N LYS A 266 -1.72 16.22 16.10
CA LYS A 266 -0.43 16.13 15.39
C LYS A 266 -0.58 16.23 13.86
N ALA A 267 -1.62 16.91 13.37
CA ALA A 267 -1.93 17.00 11.95
C ALA A 267 -1.25 18.23 11.32
N PHE A 268 -0.66 18.01 10.14
CA PHE A 268 -0.13 19.05 9.27
C PHE A 268 -1.18 19.34 8.21
N ARG A 269 -1.70 20.57 8.20
CA ARG A 269 -2.72 21.01 7.25
C ARG A 269 -2.12 21.87 6.16
N LEU A 270 -2.68 21.74 4.96
CA LEU A 270 -2.35 22.58 3.82
C LEU A 270 -2.63 24.05 4.16
N HIS A 271 -1.64 24.91 3.93
CA HIS A 271 -1.73 26.35 4.17
C HIS A 271 -1.69 27.15 2.87
N GLU A 272 -0.70 26.86 2.01
CA GLU A 272 -0.47 27.56 0.75
C GLU A 272 -0.07 26.59 -0.36
N VAL A 273 -0.54 26.88 -1.57
CA VAL A 273 -0.15 26.19 -2.80
C VAL A 273 0.54 27.19 -3.72
N TYR A 274 1.77 26.87 -4.14
CA TYR A 274 2.55 27.67 -5.07
C TYR A 274 2.64 26.96 -6.42
N ILE A 275 2.23 27.65 -7.48
CA ILE A 275 2.27 27.15 -8.86
C ILE A 275 3.20 28.08 -9.63
N ASN A 276 4.41 27.60 -9.89
CA ASN A 276 5.42 28.31 -10.68
C ASN A 276 5.33 27.83 -12.12
N ILE A 277 5.13 28.76 -13.05
CA ILE A 277 5.08 28.49 -14.47
C ILE A 277 5.60 29.69 -15.26
N TYR A 278 6.50 29.42 -16.21
CA TYR A 278 7.32 30.46 -16.85
C TYR A 278 8.03 31.28 -15.75
N ASP A 279 8.01 32.61 -15.85
CA ASP A 279 8.57 33.54 -14.86
C ASP A 279 7.51 34.08 -13.87
N ALA A 280 6.38 33.38 -13.73
CA ALA A 280 5.27 33.79 -12.90
C ALA A 280 4.96 32.77 -11.79
N GLN A 281 4.41 33.27 -10.69
CA GLN A 281 3.93 32.46 -9.57
C GLN A 281 2.48 32.79 -9.24
N VAL A 282 1.63 31.75 -9.26
CA VAL A 282 0.28 31.80 -8.70
C VAL A 282 0.31 31.19 -7.31
N THR A 283 -0.17 31.92 -6.31
CA THR A 283 -0.31 31.43 -4.93
C THR A 283 -1.78 31.32 -4.57
N LEU A 284 -2.19 30.13 -4.12
CA LEU A 284 -3.52 29.87 -3.57
C LEU A 284 -3.42 29.77 -2.05
N GLN A 285 -4.17 30.60 -1.34
CA GLN A 285 -4.21 30.63 0.12
C GLN A 285 -5.63 30.31 0.62
N LYS A 286 -5.74 30.02 1.93
CA LYS A 286 -7.02 29.79 2.59
C LYS A 286 -8.04 30.91 2.35
N GLY A 287 -9.32 30.54 2.33
CA GLY A 287 -10.43 31.47 2.07
C GLY A 287 -10.47 32.00 0.63
N HIS A 288 -10.06 31.16 -0.34
CA HIS A 288 -10.03 31.47 -1.78
C HIS A 288 -9.22 32.72 -2.14
N ARG A 289 -8.22 33.07 -1.33
CA ARG A 289 -7.36 34.22 -1.62
C ARG A 289 -6.28 33.82 -2.64
N VAL A 290 -6.24 34.54 -3.76
CA VAL A 290 -5.29 34.29 -4.86
C VAL A 290 -4.32 35.46 -5.01
N LEU A 291 -3.04 35.15 -5.14
CA LEU A 291 -2.01 36.10 -5.52
C LEU A 291 -1.35 35.67 -6.82
N ILE A 292 -1.05 36.64 -7.68
CA ILE A 292 -0.21 36.48 -8.86
C ILE A 292 0.99 37.40 -8.68
N ASN A 293 2.20 36.85 -8.66
CA ASN A 293 3.45 37.58 -8.39
C ASN A 293 3.34 38.48 -7.14
N SER A 294 2.88 37.89 -6.02
CA SER A 294 2.66 38.55 -4.72
C SER A 294 1.58 39.64 -4.68
N LYS A 295 0.89 39.93 -5.79
CA LYS A 295 -0.23 40.88 -5.85
C LYS A 295 -1.56 40.12 -5.76
N LYS A 296 -2.42 40.53 -4.83
CA LYS A 296 -3.79 39.98 -4.71
C LYS A 296 -4.58 40.31 -5.99
N VAL A 297 -5.28 39.31 -6.52
CA VAL A 297 -6.12 39.45 -7.72
C VAL A 297 -7.57 39.07 -7.43
N THR A 298 -8.48 39.58 -8.25
CA THR A 298 -9.90 39.18 -8.27
C THR A 298 -10.11 38.12 -9.34
N LEU A 299 -10.96 37.12 -9.06
CA LEU A 299 -11.28 36.06 -10.01
C LEU A 299 -12.52 36.42 -10.85
N PRO A 300 -12.60 35.99 -12.13
CA PRO A 300 -11.61 35.20 -12.84
C PRO A 300 -10.41 36.04 -13.33
N ALA A 301 -9.20 35.50 -13.20
CA ALA A 301 -7.97 36.10 -13.71
C ALA A 301 -7.46 35.29 -14.91
N ILE A 302 -7.69 35.78 -16.13
CA ILE A 302 -7.47 35.03 -17.39
C ILE A 302 -6.33 35.62 -18.24
N SER A 303 -5.99 36.90 -18.06
CA SER A 303 -5.03 37.64 -18.89
C SER A 303 -3.74 38.05 -18.17
N GLN A 304 -3.56 37.64 -16.91
CA GLN A 304 -2.41 38.03 -16.08
C GLN A 304 -1.13 37.25 -16.42
N ILE A 305 -1.27 35.99 -16.84
CA ILE A 305 -0.16 35.11 -17.25
C ILE A 305 -0.59 34.43 -18.56
N PRO A 306 0.21 34.50 -19.64
CA PRO A 306 -0.14 33.85 -20.90
C PRO A 306 -0.43 32.36 -20.75
N GLY A 307 -1.60 31.93 -21.20
CA GLY A 307 -2.00 30.52 -21.14
C GLY A 307 -2.36 30.00 -19.75
N VAL A 308 -2.48 30.85 -18.73
CA VAL A 308 -2.97 30.48 -17.40
C VAL A 308 -4.28 31.21 -17.11
N SER A 309 -5.28 30.48 -16.59
CA SER A 309 -6.52 31.08 -16.11
C SER A 309 -6.83 30.59 -14.71
N VAL A 310 -7.16 31.53 -13.82
CA VAL A 310 -7.60 31.24 -12.45
C VAL A 310 -9.07 31.60 -12.35
N LYS A 311 -9.89 30.64 -11.92
CA LYS A 311 -11.36 30.76 -11.89
C LYS A 311 -11.89 30.24 -10.56
N SER A 312 -13.03 30.76 -10.12
CA SER A 312 -13.82 30.13 -9.07
C SER A 312 -14.86 29.22 -9.72
N SER A 313 -14.99 27.98 -9.26
CA SER A 313 -16.00 27.04 -9.73
C SER A 313 -16.45 26.14 -8.58
N SER A 314 -17.74 26.21 -8.24
CA SER A 314 -18.28 25.54 -7.05
C SER A 314 -17.46 25.92 -5.80
N ILE A 315 -17.00 24.95 -5.03
CA ILE A 315 -16.14 25.12 -3.85
C ILE A 315 -14.65 25.30 -4.19
N TYR A 316 -14.25 25.27 -5.46
CA TYR A 316 -12.84 25.26 -5.85
C TYR A 316 -12.38 26.58 -6.46
N THR A 317 -11.18 26.98 -6.09
CA THR A 317 -10.33 27.83 -6.92
C THR A 317 -9.55 26.94 -7.88
N ILE A 318 -9.80 27.11 -9.18
CA ILE A 318 -9.22 26.28 -10.24
C ILE A 318 -8.22 27.10 -11.05
N VAL A 319 -6.97 26.63 -11.08
CA VAL A 319 -5.92 27.12 -11.98
C VAL A 319 -5.84 26.17 -13.16
N ASN A 320 -6.14 26.67 -14.35
CA ASN A 320 -5.97 25.95 -15.61
C ASN A 320 -4.77 26.51 -16.36
N ILE A 321 -3.92 25.61 -16.83
CA ILE A 321 -2.80 25.93 -17.68
C ILE A 321 -3.05 25.32 -19.06
N LYS A 322 -2.83 26.09 -20.13
CA LYS A 322 -3.10 25.71 -21.53
C LYS A 322 -2.43 24.39 -21.98
N ILE A 323 -1.35 23.99 -21.31
CA ILE A 323 -0.67 22.70 -21.49
C ILE A 323 -1.45 21.49 -20.93
N GLY A 324 -2.67 21.71 -20.43
CA GLY A 324 -3.55 20.68 -19.89
C GLY A 324 -3.39 20.43 -18.39
N VAL A 325 -2.52 21.16 -17.69
CA VAL A 325 -2.36 21.02 -16.23
C VAL A 325 -3.48 21.77 -15.51
N GLN A 326 -4.11 21.12 -14.53
CA GLN A 326 -5.16 21.71 -13.70
C GLN A 326 -4.82 21.55 -12.22
N VAL A 327 -5.02 22.62 -11.44
CA VAL A 327 -4.88 22.60 -9.98
C VAL A 327 -6.18 23.09 -9.37
N LYS A 328 -6.82 22.28 -8.52
CA LYS A 328 -8.04 22.62 -7.79
C LYS A 328 -7.74 22.69 -6.30
N PHE A 329 -8.08 23.81 -5.68
CA PHE A 329 -7.94 23.99 -4.23
C PHE A 329 -9.28 24.44 -3.65
N ASP A 330 -9.76 23.77 -2.62
CA ASP A 330 -11.05 24.07 -1.97
C ASP A 330 -11.02 25.31 -1.06
N GLY A 331 -9.87 25.98 -0.96
CA GLY A 331 -9.71 27.13 -0.06
C GLY A 331 -9.48 26.74 1.41
N ASN A 332 -9.32 25.46 1.73
CA ASN A 332 -9.16 24.96 3.09
C ASN A 332 -8.07 23.88 3.21
N HIS A 333 -8.33 22.66 2.72
CA HIS A 333 -7.44 21.51 2.93
C HIS A 333 -7.32 20.56 1.73
N LEU A 334 -8.32 20.53 0.84
CA LEU A 334 -8.34 19.62 -0.31
C LEU A 334 -7.63 20.25 -1.51
N LEU A 335 -6.58 19.57 -1.97
CA LEU A 335 -5.86 19.92 -3.20
C LEU A 335 -5.89 18.74 -4.18
N GLU A 336 -6.20 19.04 -5.44
CA GLU A 336 -6.14 18.09 -6.55
C GLU A 336 -5.29 18.68 -7.67
N ILE A 337 -4.32 17.89 -8.14
CA ILE A 337 -3.45 18.24 -9.25
C ILE A 337 -3.69 17.21 -10.35
N GLU A 338 -4.14 17.68 -11.50
CA GLU A 338 -4.35 16.86 -12.68
C GLU A 338 -3.30 17.18 -13.76
N LEU A 339 -2.65 16.14 -14.27
CA LEU A 339 -1.66 16.25 -15.34
C LEU A 339 -2.09 15.44 -16.58
N PRO A 340 -1.89 15.98 -17.79
CA PRO A 340 -2.09 15.21 -18.99
C PRO A 340 -0.99 14.17 -19.15
N THR A 341 -1.29 13.10 -19.89
CA THR A 341 -0.38 11.98 -20.16
C THR A 341 0.92 12.39 -20.83
N THR A 342 0.97 13.55 -21.47
CA THR A 342 2.19 14.11 -22.06
C THR A 342 3.31 14.31 -21.04
N TYR A 343 3.00 14.43 -19.74
CA TYR A 343 3.98 14.52 -18.63
C TYR A 343 4.35 13.18 -17.99
N TYR A 344 3.90 12.05 -18.54
CA TYR A 344 4.21 10.74 -17.99
C TYR A 344 5.72 10.42 -18.05
N GLY A 345 6.31 10.09 -16.89
CA GLY A 345 7.72 9.72 -16.76
C GLY A 345 8.72 10.88 -16.87
N LYS A 346 8.26 12.13 -16.75
CA LYS A 346 9.01 13.33 -17.13
C LYS A 346 9.44 14.24 -16.00
#